data_AF-A0A2V2FFP5-F1
#
_entry.id   AF-A0A2V2FFP5-F1
#
_cell.length_a   1.000
_cell.length_b   1.000
_cell.length_c   1.000
_cell.angle_alpha   90.00
_cell.angle_beta   90.00
_cell.angle_gamma   90.00
#
_symmetry.space_group_name_H-M   'P 1'
#
loop_
_entity.id
_entity.type
_entity.pdbx_description
1 polymer ?
#
loop_
_entity_poly.entity_id
_entity_poly.type
_entity_poly.pdbx_seq_one_letter_code
_entity_poly.pdbx_strand_id
1 'polypeptide(L)'
;MQKAGNKPDCASTVCAAAGAEDIPKIMELMSGYKQDIGEEPLTQAQKVALGAAIETGRITFILAKRDGRAVGMCSVCETFSTFQCASGGLFEDFYVLPTWPAGLWKPPSRIAGCVESHRFGLAVRTRM
;
A
#
# COMPACT_ATOMS: atom_id res chain seq x y z
N MET A 1 -3.05 -44.37 -13.68
CA MET A 1 -2.23 -43.40 -12.92
C MET A 1 -1.77 -42.31 -13.87
N GLN A 2 -2.46 -41.17 -13.91
CA GLN A 2 -1.99 -39.96 -14.61
C GLN A 2 -1.86 -38.87 -13.56
N LYS A 3 -0.64 -38.32 -13.47
CA LYS A 3 -0.24 -37.33 -12.48
C LYS A 3 -1.12 -36.09 -12.60
N ALA A 4 -1.77 -35.71 -11.51
CA ALA A 4 -2.35 -34.39 -11.36
C ALA A 4 -1.24 -33.37 -11.61
N GLY A 5 -1.35 -32.64 -12.71
CA GLY A 5 -0.54 -31.45 -12.92
C GLY A 5 -0.90 -30.48 -11.81
N ASN A 6 -0.01 -30.38 -10.81
CA ASN A 6 -0.08 -29.37 -9.79
C ASN A 6 0.07 -28.02 -10.51
N LYS A 7 -1.07 -27.38 -10.85
CA LYS A 7 -1.08 -25.97 -11.22
C LYS A 7 -0.47 -25.25 -10.01
N PRO A 8 0.64 -24.53 -10.13
CA PRO A 8 1.17 -23.78 -9.00
C PRO A 8 0.01 -22.92 -8.50
N ASP A 9 -0.31 -23.04 -7.22
CA ASP A 9 -1.34 -22.24 -6.58
C ASP A 9 -1.15 -20.81 -7.06
N CYS A 10 -2.18 -20.27 -7.71
CA CYS A 10 -2.17 -18.94 -8.29
C CYS A 10 -2.15 -17.97 -7.11
N ALA A 11 -0.97 -17.73 -6.54
CA ALA A 11 -0.75 -16.98 -5.32
C ALA A 11 -1.62 -15.72 -5.35
N SER A 12 -2.54 -15.64 -4.39
CA SER A 12 -3.49 -14.55 -4.34
C SER A 12 -2.72 -13.30 -3.91
N THR A 13 -2.75 -12.29 -4.78
CA THR A 13 -2.25 -10.97 -4.44
C THR A 13 -3.44 -10.13 -4.04
N VAL A 14 -3.36 -9.52 -2.86
CA VAL A 14 -4.38 -8.63 -2.32
C VAL A 14 -3.73 -7.31 -1.97
N CYS A 15 -4.36 -6.20 -2.35
CA CYS A 15 -3.95 -4.87 -1.94
C CYS A 15 -4.86 -4.37 -0.83
N ALA A 16 -4.29 -3.89 0.27
CA ALA A 16 -5.03 -3.38 1.42
C ALA A 16 -4.31 -2.17 2.04
N ALA A 17 -5.07 -1.29 2.69
CA ALA A 17 -4.50 -0.24 3.52
C ALA A 17 -3.70 -0.87 4.67
N ALA A 18 -2.55 -0.28 4.97
CA ALA A 18 -1.64 -0.74 6.00
C ALA A 18 -2.16 -0.41 7.39
N GLY A 19 -2.01 -1.37 8.32
CA GLY A 19 -2.23 -1.15 9.75
C GLY A 19 -0.95 -0.71 10.48
N ALA A 20 -1.06 -0.45 11.78
CA ALA A 20 0.10 -0.12 12.62
C ALA A 20 1.12 -1.28 12.69
N GLU A 21 0.65 -2.52 12.61
CA GLU A 21 1.47 -3.73 12.56
C GLU A 21 2.36 -3.82 11.30
N ASP A 22 1.97 -3.12 10.24
CA ASP A 22 2.68 -3.11 8.97
C ASP A 22 3.83 -2.08 8.93
N ILE A 23 3.93 -1.18 9.92
CA ILE A 23 4.95 -0.10 9.98
C ILE A 23 6.37 -0.63 9.80
N PRO A 24 6.84 -1.69 10.50
CA PRO A 24 8.19 -2.22 10.29
C PRO A 24 8.44 -2.66 8.84
N LYS A 25 7.42 -3.24 8.20
CA LYS A 25 7.52 -3.71 6.81
C LYS A 25 7.51 -2.54 5.82
N ILE A 26 6.77 -1.48 6.09
CA ILE A 26 6.82 -0.23 5.32
C ILE A 26 8.23 0.37 5.36
N MET A 27 8.91 0.37 6.52
CA MET A 27 10.28 0.90 6.61
C MET A 27 11.27 0.10 5.76
N GLU A 28 11.11 -1.22 5.69
CA GLU A 28 11.91 -2.09 4.84
C GLU A 28 11.67 -1.79 3.36
N LEU A 29 10.40 -1.70 2.94
CA LEU A 29 10.02 -1.42 1.56
C LEU A 29 10.46 -0.02 1.12
N MET A 30 10.31 1.02 1.95
CA MET A 30 10.82 2.38 1.67
C MET A 30 12.34 2.44 1.60
N SER A 31 13.04 1.69 2.45
CA SER A 31 14.50 1.61 2.35
C SER A 31 14.94 0.92 1.05
N GLY A 32 14.25 -0.15 0.66
CA GLY A 32 14.49 -0.82 -0.62
C GLY A 32 14.19 0.07 -1.82
N TYR A 33 13.07 0.79 -1.81
CA TYR A 33 12.74 1.78 -2.84
C TYR A 33 13.85 2.81 -3.03
N LYS A 34 14.35 3.41 -1.93
CA LYS A 34 15.46 4.36 -1.99
C LYS A 34 16.72 3.72 -2.58
N GLN A 35 17.08 2.52 -2.12
CA GLN A 35 18.24 1.81 -2.63
C GLN A 35 18.15 1.52 -4.14
N ASP A 36 16.98 1.10 -4.62
CA ASP A 36 16.76 0.77 -6.03
C ASP A 36 16.86 2.00 -6.96
N ILE A 37 16.58 3.20 -6.45
CA ILE A 37 16.78 4.46 -7.20
C ILE A 37 18.17 5.08 -6.98
N GLY A 38 19.07 4.38 -6.28
CA GLY A 38 20.44 4.84 -6.03
C GLY A 38 20.59 5.79 -4.84
N GLU A 39 19.59 5.87 -3.96
CA GLU A 39 19.58 6.67 -2.74
C GLU A 39 19.94 5.83 -1.50
N GLU A 40 20.46 6.49 -0.46
CA GLU A 40 20.72 5.83 0.83
C GLU A 40 19.42 5.35 1.50
N PRO A 41 19.41 4.19 2.16
CA PRO A 41 18.24 3.70 2.88
C PRO A 41 17.82 4.67 4.01
N LEU A 42 16.59 4.50 4.51
CA LEU A 42 16.09 5.37 5.58
C LEU A 42 16.99 5.29 6.82
N THR A 43 17.45 6.47 7.27
CA THR A 43 18.12 6.64 8.56
C THR A 43 17.14 6.38 9.71
N GLN A 44 17.66 6.15 10.92
CA GLN A 44 16.80 5.93 12.09
C GLN A 44 15.89 7.14 12.38
N ALA A 45 16.39 8.36 12.22
CA ALA A 45 15.59 9.58 12.40
C ALA A 45 14.45 9.66 11.37
N GLN A 46 14.70 9.31 10.11
CA GLN A 46 13.68 9.28 9.07
C GLN A 46 12.62 8.19 9.33
N LYS A 47 13.03 7.01 9.82
CA LYS A 47 12.09 5.94 10.21
C LYS A 47 11.16 6.39 11.34
N VAL A 48 11.70 7.08 12.35
CA VAL A 48 10.88 7.65 13.45
C VAL A 48 9.90 8.69 12.92
N ALA A 49 10.35 9.61 12.07
CA ALA A 49 9.49 10.65 11.49
C ALA A 49 8.37 10.06 10.60
N LEU A 50 8.71 9.07 9.76
CA LEU A 50 7.74 8.38 8.91
C LEU A 50 6.75 7.56 9.74
N GLY A 51 7.21 6.84 10.76
CA GLY A 51 6.35 6.10 11.67
C GLY A 51 5.32 7.01 12.33
N ALA A 52 5.77 8.14 12.88
CA ALA A 52 4.87 9.14 13.44
C ALA A 52 3.88 9.70 12.42
N ALA A 53 4.28 9.91 11.15
CA ALA A 53 3.37 10.36 10.09
C ALA A 53 2.27 9.32 9.79
N ILE A 54 2.61 8.03 9.77
CA ILE A 54 1.66 6.93 9.60
C ILE A 54 0.70 6.86 10.80
N GLU A 55 1.22 6.85 12.02
CA GLU A 55 0.43 6.76 13.26
C GLU A 55 -0.52 7.94 13.44
N THR A 56 -0.10 9.14 13.01
CA THR A 56 -0.93 10.35 13.06
C THR A 56 -1.90 10.47 11.88
N GLY A 57 -1.90 9.51 10.95
CA GLY A 57 -2.76 9.51 9.77
C GLY A 57 -2.43 10.58 8.74
N ARG A 58 -1.24 11.18 8.79
CA ARG A 58 -0.77 12.19 7.81
C ARG A 58 -0.43 11.58 6.46
N ILE A 59 -0.11 10.29 6.45
CA ILE A 59 0.15 9.51 5.24
C ILE A 59 -0.42 8.11 5.45
N THR A 60 -1.03 7.55 4.41
CA THR A 60 -1.52 6.16 4.42
C THR A 60 -0.66 5.34 3.47
N PHE A 61 -0.43 4.06 3.78
CA PHE A 61 0.22 3.13 2.84
C PHE A 61 -0.78 2.09 2.39
N ILE A 62 -0.67 1.66 1.13
CA ILE A 62 -1.37 0.50 0.59
C ILE A 62 -0.31 -0.54 0.28
N LEU A 63 -0.47 -1.73 0.86
CA LEU A 63 0.46 -2.83 0.66
C LEU A 63 -0.12 -3.84 -0.33
N ALA A 64 0.68 -4.23 -1.31
CA ALA A 64 0.45 -5.43 -2.09
C ALA A 64 0.98 -6.62 -1.31
N LYS A 65 0.08 -7.49 -0.84
CA LYS A 65 0.41 -8.70 -0.09
C LYS A 65 0.21 -9.92 -0.99
N ARG A 66 1.25 -10.75 -1.15
CA ARG A 66 1.18 -12.05 -1.82
C ARG A 66 1.38 -13.14 -0.78
N ASP A 67 0.42 -14.04 -0.66
CA ASP A 67 0.42 -15.11 0.35
C ASP A 67 0.61 -14.56 1.78
N GLY A 68 -0.01 -13.40 2.07
CA GLY A 68 0.08 -12.69 3.35
C GLY A 68 1.35 -11.85 3.57
N ARG A 69 2.35 -11.94 2.68
CA ARG A 69 3.60 -11.18 2.77
C ARG A 69 3.52 -9.90 1.94
N ALA A 70 3.84 -8.75 2.53
CA ALA A 70 3.95 -7.52 1.76
C ALA A 70 5.14 -7.57 0.80
N VAL A 71 4.86 -7.45 -0.49
CA VAL A 71 5.83 -7.52 -1.60
C VAL A 71 5.90 -6.21 -2.38
N GLY A 72 5.02 -5.26 -2.08
CA GLY A 72 5.06 -3.92 -2.63
C GLY A 72 4.21 -2.96 -1.81
N MET A 73 4.37 -1.67 -2.10
CA MET A 73 3.68 -0.59 -1.42
C MET A 73 3.39 0.57 -2.38
N CYS A 74 2.48 1.43 -1.95
CA CYS A 74 2.25 2.76 -2.48
C CYS A 74 1.85 3.66 -1.30
N SER A 75 2.37 4.87 -1.24
CA SER A 75 1.94 5.87 -0.27
C SER A 75 0.75 6.67 -0.81
N VAL A 76 -0.11 7.15 0.08
CA VAL A 76 -1.28 7.96 -0.24
C VAL A 76 -1.29 9.18 0.66
N CYS A 77 -1.20 10.35 0.04
CA CYS A 77 -1.30 11.64 0.69
C CYS A 77 -2.72 12.19 0.49
N GLU A 78 -3.31 12.74 1.55
CA GLU A 78 -4.57 13.47 1.42
C GLU A 78 -4.35 14.79 0.69
N THR A 79 -5.21 15.11 -0.26
CA THR A 79 -5.17 16.35 -1.05
C THR A 79 -6.59 16.88 -1.27
N PHE A 80 -6.72 18.17 -1.59
CA PHE A 80 -8.00 18.77 -1.95
C PHE A 80 -8.13 18.88 -3.47
N SER A 81 -9.13 18.23 -4.03
CA SER A 81 -9.45 18.30 -5.46
C SER A 81 -10.30 19.53 -5.74
N THR A 82 -9.79 20.48 -6.52
CA THR A 82 -10.58 21.64 -7.00
C THR A 82 -11.62 21.24 -8.05
N PHE A 83 -11.43 20.10 -8.71
CA PHE A 83 -12.41 19.56 -9.67
C PHE A 83 -13.62 18.93 -8.96
N GLN A 84 -13.38 18.20 -7.86
CA GLN A 84 -14.46 17.57 -7.08
C GLN A 84 -14.94 18.43 -5.92
N CYS A 85 -14.23 19.52 -5.61
CA CYS A 85 -14.42 20.34 -4.40
C CYS A 85 -14.47 19.51 -3.11
N ALA A 86 -13.63 18.47 -3.03
CA ALA A 86 -13.62 17.50 -1.94
C ALA A 86 -12.21 16.99 -1.65
N SER A 87 -12.03 16.36 -0.49
CA SER A 87 -10.80 15.62 -0.18
C SER A 87 -10.66 14.40 -1.10
N GLY A 88 -9.42 14.09 -1.46
CA GLY A 88 -9.04 12.94 -2.27
C GLY A 88 -7.67 12.41 -1.87
N GLY A 89 -7.29 11.27 -2.44
CA GLY A 89 -5.97 10.67 -2.24
C GLY A 89 -5.08 10.85 -3.46
N LEU A 90 -3.87 11.34 -3.28
CA LEU A 90 -2.80 11.30 -4.27
C LEU A 90 -1.90 10.11 -3.98
N PHE A 91 -1.75 9.22 -4.96
CA PHE A 91 -0.88 8.06 -4.86
C PHE A 91 0.55 8.43 -5.23
N GLU A 92 1.48 8.17 -4.32
CA GLU A 92 2.90 8.46 -4.45
C GLU A 92 3.73 7.18 -4.18
N ASP A 93 5.03 7.22 -4.49
CA ASP A 93 6.02 6.17 -4.17
C ASP A 93 5.56 4.71 -4.43
N PHE A 94 5.37 4.37 -5.70
CA PHE A 94 5.04 2.99 -6.09
C PHE A 94 6.29 2.12 -6.11
N TYR A 95 6.30 1.06 -5.29
CA TYR A 95 7.42 0.14 -5.21
C TYR A 95 6.97 -1.31 -5.08
N VAL A 96 7.61 -2.20 -5.82
CA VAL A 96 7.45 -3.66 -5.69
C VAL A 96 8.85 -4.24 -5.62
N LEU A 97 9.06 -5.20 -4.71
CA LEU A 97 10.34 -5.89 -4.56
C LEU A 97 10.79 -6.46 -5.92
N PRO A 98 12.06 -6.34 -6.31
CA PRO A 98 12.56 -6.78 -7.62
C PRO A 98 12.32 -8.25 -7.95
N THR A 99 12.21 -9.10 -6.93
CA THR A 99 11.89 -10.53 -7.07
C THR A 99 10.43 -10.78 -7.47
N TRP A 100 9.58 -9.74 -7.51
CA TRP A 100 8.20 -9.77 -7.97
C TRP A 100 7.99 -8.82 -9.17
N PRO A 101 7.71 -9.33 -10.38
CA PRO A 101 7.55 -8.47 -11.55
C PRO A 101 6.32 -7.54 -11.44
N ALA A 102 6.46 -6.34 -12.01
CA ALA A 102 5.52 -5.21 -11.92
C ALA A 102 4.05 -5.51 -12.32
N GLY A 103 3.77 -6.60 -13.03
CA GLY A 103 2.42 -7.06 -13.36
C GLY A 103 1.57 -7.47 -12.14
N LEU A 104 2.15 -7.47 -10.94
CA LEU A 104 1.48 -7.73 -9.66
C LEU A 104 0.66 -6.54 -9.15
N TRP A 105 1.04 -5.31 -9.51
CA TRP A 105 0.37 -4.10 -9.03
C TRP A 105 -0.87 -3.79 -9.87
N LYS A 106 -2.03 -4.23 -9.39
CA LYS A 106 -3.32 -3.70 -9.83
C LYS A 106 -3.91 -2.93 -8.66
N PRO A 107 -3.91 -1.58 -8.68
CA PRO A 107 -4.60 -0.83 -7.64
C PRO A 107 -6.07 -1.28 -7.62
N PRO A 108 -6.67 -1.57 -6.45
CA PRO A 108 -8.07 -1.93 -6.41
C PRO A 108 -8.88 -0.77 -6.98
N SER A 109 -9.80 -1.06 -7.90
CA SER A 109 -10.78 -0.08 -8.40
C SER A 109 -11.60 0.57 -7.27
N ARG A 110 -11.62 -0.05 -6.07
CA ARG A 110 -12.31 0.45 -4.87
C ARG A 110 -11.54 1.48 -4.03
N ILE A 111 -10.23 1.67 -4.20
CA ILE A 111 -9.51 2.65 -3.36
C ILE A 111 -9.81 4.09 -3.81
N ALA A 112 -10.21 4.31 -5.07
CA ALA A 112 -10.67 5.60 -5.56
C ALA A 112 -11.91 6.15 -4.82
N GLY A 113 -12.61 5.33 -4.04
CA GLY A 113 -13.74 5.74 -3.21
C GLY A 113 -13.52 5.60 -1.71
N CYS A 114 -12.30 5.29 -1.25
CA CYS A 114 -12.08 4.87 0.15
C CYS A 114 -11.28 5.86 1.02
N VAL A 115 -10.98 7.06 0.51
CA VAL A 115 -10.54 8.18 1.37
C VAL A 115 -11.76 9.05 1.67
N GLU A 116 -12.82 8.42 2.19
CA GLU A 116 -13.97 9.14 2.71
C GLU A 116 -13.69 9.44 4.18
N SER A 117 -13.53 10.74 4.46
CA SER A 117 -13.06 11.33 5.69
C SER A 117 -13.90 10.98 6.92
N HIS A 118 -13.82 9.75 7.46
CA HIS A 118 -14.44 9.45 8.77
C HIS A 118 -13.52 8.55 9.60
N ARG A 119 -12.79 9.20 10.50
CA ARG A 119 -12.44 8.67 11.81
C ARG A 119 -13.65 7.87 12.35
N PHE A 120 -13.49 6.56 12.50
CA PHE A 120 -14.44 5.62 13.13
C PHE A 120 -15.89 5.62 12.56
N GLY A 121 -16.22 4.62 11.74
CA GLY A 121 -17.63 4.34 11.42
C GLY A 121 -17.81 3.53 10.14
N LEU A 122 -17.63 2.22 10.23
CA LEU A 122 -17.96 1.28 9.17
C LEU A 122 -19.49 1.30 8.93
N ALA A 123 -19.95 2.00 7.91
CA ALA A 123 -21.31 1.88 7.39
C ALA A 123 -21.27 1.81 5.87
N VAL A 124 -21.19 0.58 5.36
CA VAL A 124 -21.37 0.25 3.95
C VAL A 124 -22.78 0.67 3.53
N ARG A 125 -22.91 1.72 2.73
CA ARG A 125 -24.11 1.93 1.92
C ARG A 125 -23.90 1.28 0.56
N THR A 126 -24.40 0.06 0.43
CA THR A 126 -24.83 -0.46 -0.87
C THR A 126 -25.96 0.46 -1.38
N ARG A 127 -25.82 0.99 -2.60
CA ARG A 127 -26.98 1.47 -3.34
C ARG A 127 -27.30 0.50 -4.47
N MET A 128 -28.60 0.22 -4.52
CA MET A 128 -29.38 -0.47 -5.53
C MET A 128 -29.13 0.06 -6.94
#